data_AF-A0A256XF49-F1
#
_entry.id   AF-A0A256XF49-F1
#
_cell.length_a   1.000
_cell.length_b   1.000
_cell.length_c   1.000
_cell.angle_alpha   90.00
_cell.angle_beta   90.00
_cell.angle_gamma   90.00
#
_symmetry.space_group_name_H-M   'P 1'
#
loop_
_entity.id
_entity.type
_entity.pdbx_description
1 polymer ?
#
loop_
_entity_poly.entity_id
_entity_poly.type
_entity_poly.pdbx_seq_one_letter_code
_entity_poly.pdbx_strand_id
1 'polypeptide(L)'
;MKMFNNKAAWFSASILLMFFFIGCVGVNPVNDSENNLNSSNISSTTTSTTPAFNETTTSSTTTLAYFSSAKVCEEAEYQLKKDICFKQVAIINKNPNTCNSIEDPQIKTECIITLAGLVGDKRLCKNIEEDEYRDQCYSLVAVESERIDICDSVGAIADRDKCYQRLAIDIKQGYICDEIRTNKIRDDCYFEVAKLIKNGNVCSEIKDVEKRTECHNQLADYKI
;
A
#
# COMPACT_ATOMS: atom_id res chain seq x y z
N MET A 1 25.18 -1.76 24.09
CA MET A 1 25.22 -0.62 23.16
C MET A 1 24.21 -0.91 22.05
N LYS A 2 22.98 -0.38 22.17
CA LYS A 2 21.88 -0.64 21.22
C LYS A 2 21.99 0.34 20.06
N MET A 3 22.35 -0.14 18.87
CA MET A 3 22.23 0.63 17.63
C MET A 3 20.81 0.40 17.08
N PHE A 4 19.92 1.36 17.30
CA PHE A 4 18.64 1.44 16.59
C PHE A 4 18.94 1.76 15.13
N ASN A 5 18.72 0.80 14.24
CA ASN A 5 18.97 0.95 12.81
C ASN A 5 17.70 1.51 12.16
N ASN A 6 17.79 2.76 11.72
CA ASN A 6 16.70 3.59 11.20
C ASN A 6 16.30 3.15 9.76
N LYS A 7 15.64 1.99 9.63
CA LYS A 7 15.24 1.39 8.34
C LYS A 7 13.79 1.69 7.93
N ALA A 8 12.99 2.29 8.80
CA ALA A 8 11.58 2.65 8.56
C ALA A 8 11.36 3.75 7.49
N ALA A 9 12.43 4.34 6.94
CA ALA A 9 12.33 5.42 5.96
C ALA A 9 12.48 4.99 4.48
N TRP A 10 12.90 3.74 4.20
CA TRP A 10 13.26 3.34 2.83
C TRP A 10 12.19 2.51 2.11
N PHE A 11 11.33 1.79 2.83
CA PHE A 11 10.25 0.99 2.21
C PHE A 11 8.93 1.75 2.04
N SER A 12 8.71 2.81 2.82
CA SER A 12 7.56 3.71 2.67
C SER A 12 7.64 4.61 1.43
N ALA A 13 8.84 4.82 0.88
CA ALA A 13 9.05 5.67 -0.30
C ALA A 13 8.88 4.92 -1.65
N SER A 14 9.11 3.61 -1.71
CA SER A 14 9.11 2.86 -2.98
C SER A 14 7.72 2.44 -3.47
N ILE A 15 6.73 2.34 -2.58
CA ILE A 15 5.33 2.07 -2.98
C ILE A 15 4.62 3.37 -3.42
N LEU A 16 5.06 4.52 -2.93
CA LEU A 16 4.53 5.84 -3.32
C LEU A 16 5.01 6.32 -4.71
N LEU A 17 6.07 5.73 -5.27
CA LEU A 17 6.63 6.13 -6.57
C LEU A 17 6.16 5.29 -7.76
N MET A 18 5.54 4.12 -7.54
CA MET A 18 5.03 3.27 -8.64
C MET A 18 3.59 3.57 -9.07
N PHE A 19 2.84 4.40 -8.35
CA PHE A 19 1.49 4.82 -8.76
C PHE A 19 1.44 6.18 -9.48
N PHE A 20 2.59 6.76 -9.84
CA PHE A 20 2.66 8.10 -10.43
C PHE A 20 2.67 8.17 -11.96
N PHE A 21 2.55 7.05 -12.70
CA PHE A 21 2.60 7.07 -14.18
C PHE A 21 1.65 6.10 -14.89
N ILE A 22 0.35 6.15 -14.58
CA ILE A 22 -0.67 5.75 -15.57
C ILE A 22 -1.72 6.86 -15.65
N GLY A 23 -1.29 7.98 -16.22
CA GLY A 23 -2.16 9.01 -16.77
C GLY A 23 -1.94 9.08 -18.27
N CYS A 24 -3.03 8.92 -19.02
CA CYS A 24 -3.20 9.25 -20.44
C CYS A 24 -2.67 8.23 -21.48
N VAL A 25 -3.45 7.17 -21.71
CA VAL A 25 -3.63 6.63 -23.07
C VAL A 25 -5.12 6.69 -23.38
N GLY A 26 -5.47 7.50 -24.37
CA GLY A 26 -6.83 7.72 -24.82
C GLY A 26 -7.47 6.41 -25.31
N VAL A 27 -8.65 6.11 -24.78
CA VAL A 27 -9.52 5.11 -25.36
C VAL A 27 -10.31 5.79 -26.47
N ASN A 28 -9.95 5.51 -27.72
CA ASN A 28 -10.80 5.81 -28.87
C ASN A 28 -12.05 4.89 -28.83
N PRO A 29 -13.24 5.40 -29.15
CA PRO A 29 -14.45 4.60 -29.22
C PRO A 29 -14.44 3.72 -30.48
N VAL A 30 -14.86 2.46 -30.31
CA VAL A 30 -15.20 1.55 -31.40
C VAL A 30 -16.56 1.96 -31.96
N ASN A 31 -16.60 2.27 -33.25
CA ASN A 31 -17.80 2.53 -34.05
C ASN A 31 -18.43 1.21 -34.52
N ASP A 32 -19.76 1.17 -34.53
CA ASP A 32 -20.53 0.28 -35.41
C ASP A 32 -21.26 1.09 -36.50
N SER A 33 -21.12 0.58 -37.73
CA SER A 33 -21.95 0.74 -38.94
C SER A 33 -22.13 2.10 -39.65
N GLU A 34 -21.47 2.15 -40.82
CA GLU A 34 -21.94 2.57 -42.15
C GLU A 34 -22.74 3.88 -42.33
N ASN A 35 -22.13 4.85 -43.03
CA ASN A 35 -22.62 5.26 -44.34
C ASN A 35 -21.58 6.11 -45.10
N ASN A 36 -21.43 5.81 -46.38
CA ASN A 36 -20.48 6.36 -47.34
C ASN A 36 -21.19 7.42 -48.19
N LEU A 37 -20.63 8.64 -48.32
CA LEU A 37 -20.86 9.56 -49.45
C LEU A 37 -19.97 10.83 -49.35
N ASN A 38 -18.99 10.89 -50.26
CA ASN A 38 -18.47 12.03 -51.02
C ASN A 38 -18.20 13.43 -50.41
N SER A 39 -16.92 13.81 -50.50
CA SER A 39 -16.35 15.01 -51.16
C SER A 39 -16.86 16.40 -50.75
N SER A 40 -16.00 17.18 -50.08
CA SER A 40 -15.30 18.36 -50.65
C SER A 40 -14.76 19.31 -49.56
N ASN A 41 -13.58 19.86 -49.85
CA ASN A 41 -12.92 21.07 -49.34
C ASN A 41 -13.60 21.86 -48.20
N ILE A 42 -12.84 22.20 -47.16
CA ILE A 42 -12.73 23.56 -46.59
C ILE A 42 -11.41 23.66 -45.79
N SER A 43 -10.48 24.45 -46.32
CA SER A 43 -9.45 25.11 -45.52
C SER A 43 -10.11 26.25 -44.76
N SER A 44 -9.93 26.31 -43.44
CA SER A 44 -10.05 27.57 -42.72
C SER A 44 -9.23 27.55 -41.42
N THR A 45 -8.15 28.32 -41.51
CA THR A 45 -7.39 29.00 -40.46
C THR A 45 -8.21 29.29 -39.20
N THR A 46 -7.76 28.81 -38.04
CA THR A 46 -8.21 29.30 -36.74
C THR A 46 -7.01 29.79 -35.92
N THR A 47 -6.73 31.08 -36.08
CA THR A 47 -6.07 31.89 -35.06
C THR A 47 -6.96 31.91 -33.82
N SER A 48 -6.52 31.28 -32.72
CA SER A 48 -7.12 31.49 -31.39
C SER A 48 -6.09 32.14 -30.49
N THR A 49 -6.31 33.43 -30.25
CA THR A 49 -5.67 34.25 -29.24
C THR A 49 -5.99 33.66 -27.86
N THR A 50 -4.95 33.23 -27.15
CA THR A 50 -5.00 32.88 -25.73
C THR A 50 -5.28 34.15 -24.90
N PRO A 51 -6.28 34.16 -23.99
CA PRO A 51 -6.40 35.22 -23.00
C PRO A 51 -5.27 35.09 -21.98
N ALA A 52 -4.60 36.20 -21.67
CA ALA A 52 -3.57 36.29 -20.65
C ALA A 52 -4.12 35.86 -19.29
N PHE A 53 -3.55 34.80 -18.72
CA PHE A 53 -3.75 34.42 -17.34
C PHE A 53 -2.94 35.39 -16.47
N ASN A 54 -3.63 36.35 -15.85
CA ASN A 54 -3.00 37.26 -14.88
C ASN A 54 -2.62 36.45 -13.63
N GLU A 55 -1.32 36.26 -13.44
CA GLU A 55 -0.74 35.74 -12.21
C GLU A 55 -1.08 36.67 -11.05
N THR A 56 -2.10 36.29 -10.27
CA THR A 56 -2.31 36.92 -8.96
C THR A 56 -1.35 36.26 -7.99
N THR A 57 -0.29 37.00 -7.66
CA THR A 57 0.75 36.67 -6.70
C THR A 57 0.12 36.42 -5.33
N THR A 58 -0.16 35.16 -5.01
CA THR A 58 -0.55 34.74 -3.66
C THR A 58 0.65 34.11 -2.98
N SER A 59 1.02 34.73 -1.85
CA SER A 59 2.12 34.33 -0.96
C SER A 59 2.13 32.82 -0.71
N SER A 60 3.29 32.20 -0.89
CA SER A 60 3.53 30.74 -0.96
C SER A 60 3.30 29.95 0.34
N THR A 61 2.62 30.53 1.34
CA THR A 61 2.30 29.88 2.62
C THR A 61 0.84 29.43 2.73
N THR A 62 -0.07 29.95 1.90
CA THR A 62 -1.52 29.66 1.97
C THR A 62 -1.98 28.51 1.08
N THR A 63 -1.26 28.19 0.00
CA THR A 63 -1.68 27.16 -0.96
C THR A 63 -1.64 25.74 -0.39
N LEU A 64 -0.63 25.41 0.42
CA LEU A 64 -0.50 24.06 1.00
C LEU A 64 -1.61 23.74 2.04
N ALA A 65 -2.03 24.75 2.81
CA ALA A 65 -3.13 24.63 3.77
C ALA A 65 -4.50 24.51 3.08
N TYR A 66 -4.64 25.09 1.88
CA TYR A 66 -5.88 25.00 1.10
C TYR A 66 -6.10 23.57 0.56
N PHE A 67 -5.08 22.97 -0.05
CA PHE A 67 -5.19 21.62 -0.65
C PHE A 67 -5.24 20.47 0.37
N SER A 68 -4.98 20.75 1.65
CA SER A 68 -5.16 19.80 2.75
C SER A 68 -6.53 19.93 3.45
N SER A 69 -7.38 20.86 3.01
CA SER A 69 -8.74 21.01 3.55
C SER A 69 -9.70 20.04 2.87
N ALA A 70 -10.44 19.24 3.63
CA ALA A 70 -11.48 18.35 3.08
C ALA A 70 -12.58 19.11 2.31
N LYS A 71 -12.77 20.41 2.59
CA LYS A 71 -13.76 21.24 1.90
C LYS A 71 -13.46 21.40 0.40
N VAL A 72 -12.19 21.39 0.00
CA VAL A 72 -11.80 21.53 -1.41
C VAL A 72 -12.30 20.37 -2.27
N CYS A 73 -12.49 19.20 -1.66
CA CYS A 73 -12.95 18.01 -2.36
C CYS A 73 -14.40 18.16 -2.84
N GLU A 74 -15.20 19.03 -2.23
CA GLU A 74 -16.60 19.23 -2.63
C GLU A 74 -16.74 19.95 -3.97
N GLU A 75 -15.72 20.69 -4.38
CA GLU A 75 -15.69 21.44 -5.64
C GLU A 75 -15.40 20.54 -6.84
N ALA A 76 -15.06 19.26 -6.63
CA ALA A 76 -14.73 18.37 -7.73
C ALA A 76 -15.98 17.98 -8.54
N GLU A 77 -15.82 17.97 -9.86
CA GLU A 77 -16.90 17.82 -10.85
C GLU A 77 -17.62 16.46 -10.78
N TYR A 78 -16.92 15.39 -10.42
CA TYR A 78 -17.46 14.03 -10.40
C TYR A 78 -17.08 13.26 -9.15
N GLN A 79 -17.97 12.35 -8.74
CA GLN A 79 -17.88 11.63 -7.47
C GLN A 79 -16.56 10.89 -7.29
N LEU A 80 -16.07 10.22 -8.34
CA LEU A 80 -14.78 9.54 -8.31
C LEU A 80 -13.61 10.50 -7.95
N LYS A 81 -13.63 11.73 -8.48
CA LYS A 81 -12.62 12.74 -8.13
C LYS A 81 -12.77 13.21 -6.69
N LYS A 82 -14.00 13.36 -6.20
CA LYS A 82 -14.28 13.71 -4.79
C LYS A 82 -13.70 12.65 -3.86
N ASP A 83 -14.00 11.39 -4.12
CA ASP A 83 -13.55 10.24 -3.33
C ASP A 83 -12.03 10.12 -3.30
N ILE A 84 -11.37 10.26 -4.46
CA ILE A 84 -9.89 10.30 -4.55
C ILE A 84 -9.32 11.48 -3.76
N CYS A 85 -9.94 12.67 -3.87
CA CYS A 85 -9.51 13.85 -3.12
C CYS A 85 -9.62 13.61 -1.61
N PHE A 86 -10.76 13.11 -1.12
CA PHE A 86 -10.95 12.83 0.30
C PHE A 86 -9.93 11.81 0.81
N LYS A 87 -9.64 10.76 0.06
CA LYS A 87 -8.58 9.79 0.39
C LYS A 87 -7.21 10.47 0.52
N GLN A 88 -6.83 11.32 -0.43
CA GLN A 88 -5.54 12.04 -0.38
C GLN A 88 -5.47 13.00 0.81
N VAL A 89 -6.52 13.77 1.06
CA VAL A 89 -6.61 14.66 2.23
C VAL A 89 -6.53 13.87 3.54
N ALA A 90 -7.21 12.72 3.62
CA ALA A 90 -7.15 11.83 4.77
C ALA A 90 -5.71 11.37 5.06
N ILE A 91 -4.98 10.96 4.03
CA ILE A 91 -3.58 10.51 4.11
C ILE A 91 -2.64 11.66 4.51
N ILE A 92 -2.73 12.82 3.84
CA ILE A 92 -1.87 13.99 4.12
C ILE A 92 -2.03 14.44 5.57
N ASN A 93 -3.27 14.48 6.05
CA ASN A 93 -3.58 14.92 7.41
C ASN A 93 -3.48 13.81 8.46
N LYS A 94 -3.24 12.56 8.03
CA LYS A 94 -3.31 11.36 8.88
C LYS A 94 -4.60 11.30 9.72
N ASN A 95 -5.72 11.66 9.10
CA ASN A 95 -7.03 11.72 9.76
C ASN A 95 -7.97 10.66 9.16
N PRO A 96 -8.11 9.48 9.82
CA PRO A 96 -8.98 8.40 9.34
C PRO A 96 -10.45 8.78 9.21
N ASN A 97 -10.92 9.77 9.98
CA ASN A 97 -12.32 10.20 9.93
C ASN A 97 -12.70 10.79 8.58
N THR A 98 -11.74 11.36 7.83
CA THR A 98 -11.97 11.89 6.48
C THR A 98 -12.37 10.78 5.50
N CYS A 99 -11.95 9.53 5.70
CA CYS A 99 -12.39 8.41 4.86
C CYS A 99 -13.92 8.18 4.92
N ASN A 100 -14.62 8.67 5.95
CA ASN A 100 -16.07 8.54 6.06
C ASN A 100 -16.83 9.36 5.01
N SER A 101 -16.18 10.37 4.41
CA SER A 101 -16.74 11.20 3.34
C SER A 101 -16.63 10.56 1.95
N ILE A 102 -15.98 9.39 1.84
CA ILE A 102 -15.84 8.65 0.58
C ILE A 102 -17.09 7.81 0.34
N GLU A 103 -17.71 7.95 -0.82
CA GLU A 103 -18.90 7.18 -1.21
C GLU A 103 -18.55 5.82 -1.81
N ASP A 104 -17.54 5.75 -2.67
CA ASP A 104 -17.09 4.49 -3.26
C ASP A 104 -16.54 3.54 -2.17
N PRO A 105 -17.16 2.35 -1.98
CA PRO A 105 -16.78 1.42 -0.91
C PRO A 105 -15.34 0.91 -1.03
N GLN A 106 -14.84 0.73 -2.25
CA GLN A 106 -13.48 0.23 -2.50
C GLN A 106 -12.45 1.30 -2.16
N ILE A 107 -12.65 2.54 -2.61
CA ILE A 107 -11.76 3.68 -2.28
C ILE A 107 -11.80 3.95 -0.77
N LYS A 108 -12.96 3.84 -0.15
CA LYS A 108 -13.11 4.00 1.31
C LYS A 108 -12.33 2.94 2.07
N THR A 109 -12.46 1.68 1.66
CA THR A 109 -11.72 0.55 2.27
C THR A 109 -10.22 0.76 2.12
N GLU A 110 -9.75 1.13 0.93
CA GLU A 110 -8.32 1.43 0.69
C GLU A 110 -7.81 2.60 1.53
N CYS A 111 -8.63 3.65 1.71
CA CYS A 111 -8.33 4.79 2.58
C CYS A 111 -8.13 4.34 4.03
N ILE A 112 -9.05 3.51 4.55
CA ILE A 112 -9.00 2.98 5.92
C ILE A 112 -7.76 2.10 6.12
N ILE A 113 -7.50 1.14 5.22
CA ILE A 113 -6.33 0.24 5.29
C ILE A 113 -5.03 1.06 5.32
N THR A 114 -4.91 2.01 4.38
CA THR A 114 -3.72 2.86 4.25
C THR A 114 -3.48 3.63 5.55
N LEU A 115 -4.50 4.28 6.10
CA LEU A 115 -4.36 5.06 7.33
C LEU A 115 -4.13 4.19 8.56
N ALA A 116 -4.75 3.01 8.64
CA ALA A 116 -4.48 2.05 9.70
C ALA A 116 -3.00 1.70 9.79
N GLY A 117 -2.36 1.39 8.65
CA GLY A 117 -0.92 1.17 8.56
C GLY A 117 -0.13 2.42 8.94
N LEU A 118 -0.41 3.56 8.31
CA LEU A 118 0.33 4.82 8.51
C LEU A 118 0.31 5.35 9.95
N VAL A 119 -0.79 5.14 10.68
CA VAL A 119 -0.94 5.59 12.08
C VAL A 119 -0.71 4.48 13.10
N GLY A 120 -0.57 3.23 12.64
CA GLY A 120 -0.41 2.06 13.50
C GLY A 120 -1.64 1.77 14.38
N ASP A 121 -2.86 2.08 13.94
CA ASP A 121 -4.07 1.87 14.75
C ASP A 121 -4.94 0.73 14.20
N LYS A 122 -4.80 -0.46 14.81
CA LYS A 122 -5.57 -1.65 14.44
C LYS A 122 -7.08 -1.49 14.62
N ARG A 123 -7.54 -0.53 15.44
CA ARG A 123 -8.97 -0.31 15.67
C ARG A 123 -9.69 0.13 14.40
N LEU A 124 -8.98 0.78 13.46
CA LEU A 124 -9.53 1.23 12.18
C LEU A 124 -9.95 0.06 11.29
N CYS A 125 -9.25 -1.07 11.37
CA CYS A 125 -9.56 -2.26 10.57
C CYS A 125 -10.95 -2.85 10.90
N LYS A 126 -11.49 -2.60 12.10
CA LYS A 126 -12.82 -3.09 12.49
C LYS A 126 -13.96 -2.52 11.65
N ASN A 127 -13.72 -1.42 10.96
CA ASN A 127 -14.72 -0.75 10.11
C ASN A 127 -14.75 -1.31 8.68
N ILE A 128 -13.97 -2.36 8.38
CA ILE A 128 -13.95 -3.03 7.08
C ILE A 128 -14.87 -4.24 7.14
N GLU A 129 -15.88 -4.26 6.27
CA GLU A 129 -16.91 -5.29 6.24
C GLU A 129 -16.36 -6.62 5.73
N GLU A 130 -15.63 -6.62 4.62
CA GLU A 130 -15.09 -7.82 4.00
C GLU A 130 -13.90 -8.38 4.80
N ASP A 131 -14.03 -9.65 5.20
CA ASP A 131 -13.04 -10.35 6.02
C ASP A 131 -11.64 -10.33 5.42
N GLU A 132 -11.52 -10.53 4.10
CA GLU A 132 -10.24 -10.53 3.38
C GLU A 132 -9.51 -9.18 3.53
N TYR A 133 -10.20 -8.07 3.25
CA TYR A 133 -9.64 -6.72 3.38
C TYR A 133 -9.37 -6.35 4.83
N ARG A 134 -10.18 -6.83 5.77
CA ARG A 134 -9.98 -6.61 7.20
C ARG A 134 -8.75 -7.35 7.72
N ASP A 135 -8.55 -8.60 7.31
CA ASP A 135 -7.38 -9.40 7.65
C ASP A 135 -6.10 -8.83 7.02
N GLN A 136 -6.19 -8.33 5.77
CA GLN A 136 -5.11 -7.56 5.14
C GLN A 136 -4.78 -6.28 5.93
N CYS A 137 -5.79 -5.55 6.41
CA CYS A 137 -5.60 -4.37 7.24
C CYS A 137 -4.81 -4.70 8.51
N TYR A 138 -5.25 -5.70 9.29
CA TYR A 138 -4.53 -6.11 10.50
C TYR A 138 -3.08 -6.50 10.20
N SER A 139 -2.86 -7.25 9.12
CA SER A 139 -1.53 -7.66 8.70
C SER A 139 -0.63 -6.47 8.34
N LEU A 140 -1.17 -5.46 7.66
CA LEU A 140 -0.44 -4.23 7.37
C LEU A 140 -0.08 -3.49 8.66
N VAL A 141 -1.04 -3.32 9.58
CA VAL A 141 -0.76 -2.66 10.86
C VAL A 141 0.29 -3.41 11.67
N ALA A 142 0.25 -4.76 11.69
CA ALA A 142 1.23 -5.58 12.39
C ALA A 142 2.66 -5.29 11.92
N VAL A 143 2.87 -5.24 10.60
CA VAL A 143 4.18 -4.98 9.98
C VAL A 143 4.61 -3.53 10.19
N GLU A 144 3.77 -2.55 9.83
CA GLU A 144 4.13 -1.12 9.90
C GLU A 144 4.33 -0.62 11.34
N SER A 145 3.69 -1.28 12.33
CA SER A 145 3.88 -0.95 13.75
C SER A 145 4.81 -1.93 14.50
N GLU A 146 5.38 -2.92 13.81
CA GLU A 146 6.24 -3.97 14.37
C GLU A 146 5.61 -4.69 15.60
N ARG A 147 4.28 -4.87 15.60
CA ARG A 147 3.53 -5.45 16.73
C ARG A 147 2.95 -6.82 16.39
N ILE A 148 3.49 -7.83 17.07
CA ILE A 148 3.16 -9.25 16.89
C ILE A 148 1.69 -9.54 17.27
N ASP A 149 1.20 -8.93 18.37
CA ASP A 149 -0.16 -9.17 18.91
C ASP A 149 -1.29 -8.78 17.96
N ILE A 150 -1.00 -8.08 16.87
CA ILE A 150 -1.99 -7.68 15.88
C ILE A 150 -2.33 -8.85 14.95
N CYS A 151 -1.36 -9.71 14.64
CA CYS A 151 -1.62 -10.88 13.82
C CYS A 151 -2.67 -11.81 14.47
N ASP A 152 -2.79 -11.82 15.80
CA ASP A 152 -3.87 -12.54 16.49
C ASP A 152 -5.29 -12.07 16.13
N SER A 153 -5.43 -10.87 15.58
CA SER A 153 -6.72 -10.32 15.13
C SER A 153 -7.11 -10.79 13.73
N VAL A 154 -6.20 -11.46 13.01
CA VAL A 154 -6.46 -12.02 11.67
C VAL A 154 -7.26 -13.32 11.81
N GLY A 155 -8.41 -13.37 11.14
CA GLY A 155 -9.38 -14.46 11.29
C GLY A 155 -8.94 -15.75 10.61
N ALA A 156 -8.61 -15.68 9.32
CA ALA A 156 -8.24 -16.86 8.56
C ALA A 156 -6.85 -17.38 8.98
N ILE A 157 -6.73 -18.67 9.30
CA ILE A 157 -5.46 -19.26 9.74
C ILE A 157 -4.34 -19.03 8.71
N ALA A 158 -4.65 -19.21 7.42
CA ALA A 158 -3.69 -19.02 6.35
C ALA A 158 -3.16 -17.59 6.29
N ASP A 159 -4.03 -16.59 6.49
CA ASP A 159 -3.64 -15.18 6.44
C ASP A 159 -2.97 -14.72 7.73
N ARG A 160 -3.35 -15.28 8.88
CA ARG A 160 -2.64 -15.08 10.14
C ARG A 160 -1.21 -15.61 10.06
N ASP A 161 -1.05 -16.83 9.54
CA ASP A 161 0.26 -17.45 9.38
C ASP A 161 1.15 -16.61 8.42
N LYS A 162 0.57 -16.05 7.35
CA LYS A 162 1.27 -15.10 6.47
C LYS A 162 1.59 -13.77 7.17
N CYS A 163 0.72 -13.27 8.04
CA CYS A 163 0.97 -12.07 8.85
C CYS A 163 2.22 -12.26 9.71
N TYR A 164 2.29 -13.36 10.47
CA TYR A 164 3.45 -13.71 11.28
C TYR A 164 4.70 -13.89 10.43
N GLN A 165 4.61 -14.61 9.31
CA GLN A 165 5.74 -14.79 8.40
C GLN A 165 6.28 -13.46 7.88
N ARG A 166 5.41 -12.57 7.38
CA ARG A 166 5.82 -11.27 6.85
C ARG A 166 6.48 -10.41 7.92
N LEU A 167 5.89 -10.36 9.11
CA LEU A 167 6.45 -9.61 10.24
C LEU A 167 7.84 -10.17 10.63
N ALA A 168 7.97 -11.48 10.80
CA ALA A 168 9.23 -12.15 11.13
C ALA A 168 10.35 -11.83 10.14
N ILE A 169 10.03 -11.82 8.84
CA ILE A 169 10.94 -11.50 7.74
C ILE A 169 11.35 -10.03 7.76
N ASP A 170 10.39 -9.11 7.92
CA ASP A 170 10.62 -7.67 7.84
C ASP A 170 11.51 -7.18 9.00
N ILE A 171 11.18 -7.59 10.23
CA ILE A 171 11.96 -7.24 11.42
C ILE A 171 13.11 -8.23 11.71
N LYS A 172 13.21 -9.29 10.91
CA LYS A 172 14.28 -10.31 10.96
C LYS A 172 14.39 -11.05 12.30
N GLN A 173 13.25 -11.40 12.88
CA GLN A 173 13.14 -12.07 14.17
C GLN A 173 12.54 -13.46 14.01
N GLY A 174 13.38 -14.49 14.10
CA GLY A 174 12.98 -15.89 13.86
C GLY A 174 11.97 -16.44 14.85
N TYR A 175 11.99 -15.99 16.11
CA TYR A 175 11.05 -16.48 17.14
C TYR A 175 9.58 -16.22 16.80
N ILE A 176 9.29 -15.25 15.92
CA ILE A 176 7.92 -14.99 15.46
C ILE A 176 7.41 -16.13 14.59
N CYS A 177 8.30 -16.87 13.92
CA CYS A 177 7.91 -18.04 13.14
C CYS A 177 7.28 -19.12 14.04
N ASP A 178 7.55 -19.16 15.35
CA ASP A 178 6.92 -20.12 16.27
C ASP A 178 5.40 -19.98 16.38
N GLU A 179 4.86 -18.78 16.12
CA GLU A 179 3.42 -18.51 16.13
C GLU A 179 2.70 -19.08 14.88
N ILE A 180 3.44 -19.51 13.87
CA ILE A 180 2.90 -20.02 12.61
C ILE A 180 2.46 -21.47 12.76
N ARG A 181 1.17 -21.73 12.50
CA ARG A 181 0.58 -23.08 12.66
C ARG A 181 0.86 -23.98 11.47
N THR A 182 0.83 -23.44 10.26
CA THR A 182 1.05 -24.21 9.03
C THR A 182 2.52 -24.55 8.90
N ASN A 183 2.87 -25.82 9.08
CA ASN A 183 4.28 -26.30 9.06
C ASN A 183 5.07 -25.81 7.85
N LYS A 184 4.48 -25.85 6.66
CA LYS A 184 5.15 -25.38 5.43
C LYS A 184 5.53 -23.89 5.53
N ILE A 185 4.58 -23.04 5.92
CA ILE A 185 4.78 -21.58 6.06
C ILE A 185 5.77 -21.28 7.18
N ARG A 186 5.70 -22.02 8.30
CA ARG A 186 6.66 -21.87 9.41
C ARG A 186 8.08 -22.18 8.96
N ASP A 187 8.26 -23.31 8.30
CA ASP A 187 9.56 -23.76 7.85
C ASP A 187 10.12 -22.82 6.74
N ASP A 188 9.26 -22.26 5.88
CA ASP A 188 9.61 -21.18 4.93
C ASP A 188 10.03 -19.89 5.66
N CYS A 189 9.30 -19.51 6.72
CA CYS A 189 9.61 -18.34 7.55
C CYS A 189 11.02 -18.44 8.14
N TYR A 190 11.34 -19.57 8.79
CA TYR A 190 12.66 -19.81 9.36
C TYR A 190 13.78 -19.76 8.32
N PHE A 191 13.56 -20.38 7.16
CA PHE A 191 14.54 -20.36 6.08
C PHE A 191 14.82 -18.93 5.57
N GLU A 192 13.79 -18.15 5.29
CA GLU A 192 13.98 -16.77 4.81
C GLU A 192 14.63 -15.87 5.87
N VAL A 193 14.24 -15.99 7.15
CA VAL A 193 14.92 -15.28 8.23
C VAL A 193 16.39 -15.67 8.32
N ALA A 194 16.72 -16.97 8.26
CA ALA A 194 18.09 -17.46 8.30
C ALA A 194 18.95 -16.84 7.18
N LYS A 195 18.41 -16.78 5.96
CA LYS A 195 19.08 -16.14 4.80
C LYS A 195 19.28 -14.64 5.00
N LEU A 196 18.26 -13.93 5.49
CA LEU A 196 18.29 -12.47 5.65
C LEU A 196 19.26 -11.99 6.72
N ILE A 197 19.49 -12.79 7.76
CA ILE A 197 20.46 -12.50 8.82
C ILE A 197 21.78 -13.25 8.66
N LYS A 198 21.88 -14.11 7.65
CA LYS A 198 23.05 -14.97 7.36
C LYS A 198 23.49 -15.79 8.59
N ASN A 199 22.53 -16.42 9.27
CA ASN A 199 22.77 -17.23 10.45
C ASN A 199 22.23 -18.65 10.27
N GLY A 200 23.13 -19.60 10.00
CA GLY A 200 22.80 -21.00 9.81
C GLY A 200 22.21 -21.70 11.04
N ASN A 201 22.35 -21.15 12.26
CA ASN A 201 21.77 -21.75 13.46
C ASN A 201 20.23 -21.72 13.42
N VAL A 202 19.64 -20.73 12.74
CA VAL A 202 18.18 -20.64 12.58
C VAL A 202 17.63 -21.82 11.76
N CYS A 203 18.42 -22.39 10.85
CA CYS A 203 18.00 -23.56 10.07
C CYS A 203 17.63 -24.77 10.95
N SER A 204 18.17 -24.86 12.17
CA SER A 204 17.87 -25.96 13.09
C SER A 204 16.41 -25.99 13.56
N GLU A 205 15.69 -24.87 13.46
CA GLU A 205 14.26 -24.78 13.80
C GLU A 205 13.34 -25.29 12.67
N ILE A 206 13.86 -25.46 11.45
CA ILE A 206 13.12 -26.00 10.31
C ILE A 206 12.85 -27.49 10.54
N LYS A 207 11.58 -27.90 10.53
CA LYS A 207 11.22 -29.31 10.80
C LYS A 207 11.42 -30.19 9.58
N ASP A 208 11.04 -29.71 8.40
CA ASP A 208 11.28 -30.39 7.13
C ASP A 208 12.78 -30.66 6.91
N VAL A 209 13.12 -31.95 6.74
CA VAL A 209 14.52 -32.40 6.73
C VAL A 209 15.25 -31.93 5.48
N GLU A 210 14.58 -31.95 4.32
CA GLU A 210 15.17 -31.57 3.04
C GLU A 210 15.44 -30.07 3.03
N LYS A 211 14.46 -29.26 3.40
CA LYS A 211 14.58 -27.80 3.51
C LYS A 211 15.61 -27.38 4.56
N ARG A 212 15.67 -28.06 5.71
CA ARG A 212 16.70 -27.80 6.72
C ARG A 212 18.10 -28.05 6.18
N THR A 213 18.28 -29.15 5.46
CA THR A 213 19.56 -29.51 4.83
C THR A 213 19.94 -28.48 3.77
N GLU A 214 18.98 -28.08 2.93
CA GLU A 214 19.14 -27.01 1.95
C GLU A 214 19.58 -25.70 2.61
N CYS A 215 18.90 -25.28 3.67
CA CYS A 215 19.22 -24.07 4.42
C CYS A 215 20.66 -24.09 4.96
N HIS A 216 21.10 -25.20 5.56
CA HIS A 216 22.47 -25.35 6.03
C HIS A 216 23.51 -25.33 4.90
N ASN A 217 23.20 -25.94 3.75
CA ASN A 217 24.09 -25.94 2.59
C ASN A 217 24.25 -24.54 2.00
N GLN A 218 23.15 -23.79 1.85
CA GLN A 218 23.19 -22.40 1.34
C GLN A 218 23.92 -21.45 2.29
N LEU A 219 23.90 -21.73 3.59
CA LEU A 219 24.52 -20.89 4.62
C LEU A 219 25.86 -21.44 5.14
N ALA A 220 26.45 -22.44 4.46
CA ALA A 220 27.67 -23.10 4.89
C ALA A 220 28.87 -22.13 5.03
N ASP A 221 28.96 -21.13 4.15
CA ASP A 221 30.02 -20.12 4.13
C ASP A 221 29.81 -18.97 5.12
N TYR A 222 28.64 -18.93 5.77
CA TYR A 222 28.24 -17.88 6.70
C TYR A 222 28.24 -18.36 8.16
N LYS A 223 28.89 -19.50 8.45
CA LYS A 223 29.08 -19.97 9.82
C LYS A 223 29.96 -18.98 10.59
N ILE A 224 29.41 -18.50 11.72
CA ILE A 224 30.12 -17.68 12.73
C ILE A 224 30.86 -18.63 13.68
#